data_AF-A0A0N7HV28-F1
#
_entry.id   AF-A0A0N7HV28-F1
#
_cell.length_a   1.000
_cell.length_b   1.000
_cell.length_c   1.000
_cell.angle_alpha   90.00
_cell.angle_beta   90.00
_cell.angle_gamma   90.00
#
_symmetry.space_group_name_H-M   'P 1'
#
loop_
_entity.id
_entity.type
_entity.pdbx_description
1 polymer ?
#
loop_
_entity_poly.entity_id
_entity_poly.type
_entity_poly.pdbx_seq_one_letter_code
_entity_poly.pdbx_strand_id
1 'polypeptide(L)'
;DAISIKGSGTANIIGGGAYKAADKVIQHNGCGHVNIVNFYANDYGKVYRSCGNCKGNSKCKRSVHMEGVTAVNGGELIGINTNLGDK
;
A
#
# COMPACT_ATOMS: atom_id res chain seq x y z
N ASP A 1 3.01 -3.98 -9.75
CA ASP A 1 2.35 -4.17 -8.46
C ASP A 1 2.20 -5.66 -8.23
N ALA A 2 2.51 -6.16 -7.04
CA ALA A 2 2.25 -7.55 -6.67
C ALA A 2 0.79 -7.72 -6.19
N ILE A 3 0.27 -6.72 -5.49
CA ILE A 3 -1.10 -6.70 -4.96
C ILE A 3 -1.78 -5.39 -5.36
N SER A 4 -3.01 -5.48 -5.86
CA SER A 4 -3.85 -4.33 -6.21
C SER A 4 -5.23 -4.41 -5.55
N ILE A 5 -5.51 -3.51 -4.62
CA ILE A 5 -6.77 -3.43 -3.88
C ILE A 5 -7.70 -2.49 -4.64
N LYS A 6 -8.59 -3.08 -5.47
CA LYS A 6 -9.48 -2.33 -6.37
C LYS A 6 -10.84 -1.99 -5.76
N GLY A 7 -11.35 -2.85 -4.88
CA GLY A 7 -12.64 -2.67 -4.20
C GLY A 7 -12.51 -1.83 -2.93
N SER A 8 -13.63 -1.31 -2.46
CA SER A 8 -13.70 -0.63 -1.17
C SER A 8 -13.84 -1.62 -0.02
N GLY A 9 -13.39 -1.24 1.18
CA GLY A 9 -13.50 -2.05 2.39
C GLY A 9 -12.17 -2.21 3.10
N THR A 10 -12.03 -3.33 3.82
CA THR A 10 -10.79 -3.68 4.52
C THR A 10 -10.07 -4.80 3.78
N ALA A 11 -8.78 -4.62 3.51
CA ALA A 11 -7.90 -5.67 3.02
C ALA A 11 -6.88 -6.04 4.10
N ASN A 12 -6.67 -7.34 4.31
CA ASN A 12 -5.66 -7.84 5.23
C ASN A 12 -4.60 -8.60 4.45
N ILE A 13 -3.36 -8.15 4.55
CA ILE A 13 -2.18 -8.80 3.97
C ILE A 13 -1.34 -9.25 5.16
N ILE A 14 -1.32 -10.56 5.42
CA ILE A 14 -0.73 -11.15 6.62
C ILE A 14 0.32 -12.16 6.20
N GLY A 15 1.58 -11.91 6.57
CA GLY A 15 2.70 -12.77 6.16
C GLY A 15 3.06 -12.64 4.68
N GLY A 16 3.90 -13.58 4.22
CA GLY A 16 4.36 -13.62 2.83
C GLY A 16 5.38 -12.54 2.50
N GLY A 17 5.67 -12.39 1.21
CA GLY A 17 6.59 -11.36 0.77
C GLY A 17 6.66 -11.18 -0.75
N ALA A 18 7.32 -10.10 -1.16
CA ALA A 18 7.56 -9.75 -2.55
C ALA A 18 8.99 -9.29 -2.77
N TYR A 19 9.51 -9.59 -3.96
CA TYR A 19 10.86 -9.27 -4.39
C TYR A 19 10.82 -8.48 -5.71
N LYS A 20 11.77 -7.56 -5.91
CA LYS A 20 12.06 -6.94 -7.22
C LYS A 20 10.89 -6.15 -7.81
N ALA A 21 10.16 -5.42 -6.96
CA ALA A 21 9.05 -4.56 -7.39
C ALA A 21 9.53 -3.14 -7.72
N ALA A 22 9.80 -2.85 -8.99
CA ALA A 22 10.45 -1.60 -9.41
C ALA A 22 9.76 -0.30 -8.94
N ASP A 23 8.43 -0.23 -8.96
CA ASP A 23 7.68 0.97 -8.51
C ASP A 23 6.98 0.74 -7.16
N LYS A 24 6.04 -0.21 -7.10
CA LYS A 24 5.26 -0.47 -5.88
C LYS A 24 4.84 -1.93 -5.74
N VAL A 25 4.83 -2.42 -4.50
CA VAL A 25 4.39 -3.77 -4.15
C VAL A 25 2.87 -3.80 -4.00
N ILE A 26 2.31 -2.96 -3.12
CA ILE A 26 0.88 -2.89 -2.81
C ILE A 26 0.31 -1.56 -3.31
N GLN A 27 -0.63 -1.64 -4.25
CA GLN A 27 -1.37 -0.51 -4.78
C GLN A 27 -2.80 -0.49 -4.22
N HIS A 28 -3.17 0.59 -3.52
CA HIS A 28 -4.50 0.76 -2.94
C HIS A 28 -5.31 1.77 -3.76
N ASN A 29 -6.28 1.26 -4.54
CA ASN A 29 -7.12 2.03 -5.45
C ASN A 29 -8.53 2.28 -4.89
N GLY A 30 -9.10 1.31 -4.18
CA GLY A 30 -10.41 1.44 -3.52
C GLY A 30 -10.38 2.35 -2.30
N CYS A 31 -11.54 2.57 -1.67
CA CYS A 31 -11.64 3.33 -0.43
C CYS A 31 -11.62 2.40 0.77
N GLY A 32 -11.07 2.85 1.90
CA GLY A 32 -11.08 2.07 3.13
C GLY A 32 -9.68 1.81 3.67
N HIS A 33 -9.47 0.62 4.22
CA HIS A 33 -8.34 0.33 5.09
C HIS A 33 -7.53 -0.88 4.62
N VAL A 34 -6.22 -0.83 4.86
CA VAL A 34 -5.32 -1.96 4.61
C VAL A 34 -4.49 -2.24 5.83
N ASN A 35 -4.54 -3.48 6.31
CA ASN A 35 -3.58 -4.01 7.28
C ASN A 35 -2.49 -4.76 6.52
N ILE A 36 -1.23 -4.41 6.78
CA ILE A 36 -0.04 -5.08 6.26
C ILE A 36 0.76 -5.56 7.47
N VAL A 37 0.66 -6.85 7.76
CA VAL A 37 1.18 -7.45 8.99
C VAL A 37 2.21 -8.52 8.65
N ASN A 38 3.41 -8.43 9.22
CA ASN A 38 4.47 -9.43 9.08
C ASN A 38 4.86 -9.74 7.62
N PHE A 39 4.82 -8.74 6.74
CA PHE A 39 5.15 -8.88 5.32
C PHE A 39 6.63 -8.64 5.06
N TYR A 40 7.24 -9.36 4.11
CA TYR A 40 8.62 -9.16 3.69
C TYR A 40 8.70 -8.48 2.30
N ALA A 41 9.47 -7.40 2.19
CA ALA A 41 9.74 -6.73 0.91
C ALA A 41 11.25 -6.59 0.68
N ASN A 42 11.71 -6.93 -0.53
CA ASN A 42 13.12 -6.76 -0.90
C ASN A 42 13.24 -6.26 -2.35
N ASP A 43 14.19 -5.34 -2.60
CA ASP A 43 14.40 -4.71 -3.91
C ASP A 43 13.10 -4.07 -4.43
N TYR A 44 12.62 -3.03 -3.75
CA TYR A 44 11.30 -2.44 -4.03
C TYR A 44 11.36 -0.91 -4.18
N GLY A 45 10.47 -0.35 -5.00
CA GLY A 45 10.27 1.10 -5.06
C GLY A 45 9.48 1.61 -3.85
N LYS A 46 8.28 1.07 -3.63
CA LYS A 46 7.43 1.35 -2.45
C LYS A 46 6.73 0.11 -1.95
N VAL A 47 6.63 -0.09 -0.63
CA VAL A 47 5.86 -1.24 -0.11
C VAL A 47 4.37 -0.99 -0.31
N TYR A 48 3.87 0.17 0.10
CA TYR A 48 2.46 0.55 -0.06
C TYR A 48 2.32 1.93 -0.70
N ARG A 49 1.36 2.06 -1.63
CA ARG A 49 0.97 3.35 -2.21
C ARG A 49 -0.55 3.49 -2.31
N SER A 50 -1.07 4.57 -1.72
CA SER A 50 -2.40 5.10 -2.02
C SER A 50 -2.43 5.68 -3.42
N CYS A 51 -3.42 5.36 -4.24
CA CYS A 51 -3.47 5.84 -5.62
C CYS A 51 -3.52 7.37 -5.70
N GLY A 52 -2.55 8.00 -6.37
CA GLY A 52 -2.45 9.46 -6.47
C GLY A 52 -3.38 10.09 -7.52
N ASN A 53 -3.74 9.35 -8.56
CA ASN A 53 -4.49 9.86 -9.73
C ASN A 53 -5.73 9.02 -10.08
N CYS A 54 -6.24 8.21 -9.14
CA CYS A 54 -7.43 7.40 -9.38
C CYS A 54 -8.68 8.28 -9.51
N LYS A 55 -9.59 7.86 -10.40
CA LYS A 55 -10.91 8.47 -10.53
C LYS A 55 -11.64 8.42 -9.18
N GLY A 56 -12.24 9.54 -8.78
CA GLY A 56 -12.98 9.63 -7.51
C GLY A 56 -12.12 9.83 -6.26
N ASN A 57 -10.81 10.09 -6.39
CA ASN A 57 -9.90 10.32 -5.28
C ASN A 57 -10.40 11.37 -4.26
N SER A 58 -11.05 12.46 -4.71
CA SER A 58 -11.59 13.48 -3.81
C SER A 58 -12.73 13.01 -2.90
N LYS A 59 -13.35 11.86 -3.21
CA LYS A 59 -14.45 11.25 -2.43
C LYS A 59 -14.00 10.02 -1.66
N CYS A 60 -12.70 9.71 -1.69
CA CYS A 60 -12.15 8.43 -1.26
C CYS A 60 -10.99 8.65 -0.31
N LYS A 61 -11.13 8.18 0.92
CA LYS A 61 -10.04 8.20 1.92
C LYS A 61 -9.49 6.79 2.07
N ARG A 62 -8.17 6.68 2.13
CA ARG A 62 -7.46 5.42 2.34
C ARG A 62 -6.68 5.49 3.63
N SER A 63 -6.74 4.44 4.42
CA SER A 63 -5.85 4.29 5.56
C SER A 63 -5.05 3.01 5.50
N VAL A 64 -3.90 3.03 6.15
CA VAL A 64 -2.98 1.89 6.19
C VAL A 64 -2.44 1.69 7.59
N HIS A 65 -2.42 0.45 8.02
CA HIS A 65 -1.72 0.00 9.22
C HIS A 65 -0.63 -0.97 8.78
N MET A 66 0.61 -0.69 9.18
CA MET A 66 1.77 -1.50 8.83
C MET A 66 2.49 -1.91 10.11
N GLU A 67 2.55 -3.22 10.36
CA GLU A 67 3.11 -3.80 11.58
C GLU A 67 4.01 -4.99 11.23
N GLY A 68 5.18 -5.08 11.86
CA GLY A 68 6.09 -6.22 11.68
C GLY A 68 6.65 -6.41 10.26
N VAL A 69 6.52 -5.40 9.39
CA VAL A 69 7.04 -5.46 8.02
C VAL A 69 8.56 -5.35 8.02
N THR A 70 9.21 -6.29 7.36
CA THR A 70 10.65 -6.23 7.08
C THR A 70 10.84 -5.81 5.64
N ALA A 71 11.50 -4.67 5.43
CA ALA A 71 11.68 -4.10 4.11
C ALA A 71 13.16 -3.75 3.87
N VAL A 72 13.78 -4.39 2.89
CA VAL A 72 15.23 -4.34 2.63
C VAL A 72 15.48 -3.82 1.22
N ASN A 73 16.53 -3.01 1.02
CA ASN A 73 16.97 -2.50 -0.29
C ASN A 73 15.84 -1.85 -1.11
N GLY A 74 15.08 -0.94 -0.53
CA GLY A 74 14.02 -0.26 -1.26
C GLY A 74 13.85 1.20 -0.90
N GLY A 75 12.83 1.81 -1.49
CA GLY A 75 12.46 3.20 -1.26
C GLY A 75 11.47 3.37 -0.10
N GLU A 76 10.35 4.02 -0.38
CA GLU A 76 9.38 4.40 0.65
C GLU A 76 8.59 3.19 1.17
N LEU A 77 8.39 3.10 2.50
CA LEU A 77 7.48 2.09 3.05
C LEU A 77 6.02 2.42 2.69
N ILE A 78 5.60 3.64 3.00
CA ILE A 78 4.20 4.06 2.92
C ILE A 78 4.10 5.41 2.19
N GLY A 79 3.45 5.40 1.03
CA GLY A 79 3.06 6.63 0.32
C GLY A 79 1.56 6.90 0.42
N ILE A 80 1.16 7.92 1.19
CA ILE A 80 -0.24 8.36 1.35
C ILE A 80 -0.49 9.73 0.72
N ASN A 81 -1.76 10.08 0.47
CA ASN A 81 -2.17 11.40 -0.02
C ASN A 81 -2.79 12.21 1.12
N THR A 82 -1.98 12.95 1.88
CA THR A 82 -2.44 13.74 3.03
C THR A 82 -3.46 14.81 2.63
N ASN A 83 -3.33 15.38 1.43
CA ASN A 83 -4.28 16.33 0.85
C ASN A 83 -5.68 15.73 0.58
N LEU A 84 -5.80 14.40 0.52
CA LEU A 84 -7.08 13.68 0.39
C LEU A 84 -7.58 13.14 1.75
N GLY A 85 -6.81 13.35 2.82
CA GLY A 85 -7.15 12.88 4.17
C GLY A 85 -6.82 11.41 4.43
N ASP A 86 -5.89 10.84 3.66
CA ASP A 86 -5.34 9.52 3.93
C ASP A 86 -4.58 9.49 5.26
N LYS A 87 -4.53 8.33 5.92
CA LYS A 87 -3.89 8.13 7.23
C LYS A 87 -3.07 6.86 7.31
#